data_AF-A0A6P4E2I5-F1
#
_entry.id   AF-A0A6P4E2I5-F1
#
_cell.length_a   1.000
_cell.length_b   1.000
_cell.length_c   1.000
_cell.angle_alpha   90.00
_cell.angle_beta   90.00
_cell.angle_gamma   90.00
#
_symmetry.space_group_name_H-M   'P 1'
#
loop_
_entity.id
_entity.type
_entity.pdbx_description
1 polymer ?
#
loop_
_entity_poly.entity_id
_entity_poly.type
_entity_poly.pdbx_seq_one_letter_code
_entity_poly.pdbx_strand_id
1 'polypeptide(L)'
;MQFVCRSFAKRLERRRNVLMTALRFHRLLDQFEELLATGNHVVEVDSRSLDWPEAEQLLMQLKNNQQMLTHVERELVREGEKLSDMLAMPVKDALGRDLQLDYSAEIAQLRRQIDESRRRRQVCGHRLALQRLTLEQVTHIHAYEEDARRARDWLQELYA
;
A
#
# COMPACT_ATOMS: atom_id res chain seq x y z
N MET A 1 -12.07 41.20 23.67
CA MET A 1 -11.32 40.07 24.25
C MET A 1 -11.75 38.70 23.68
N GLN A 2 -13.04 38.37 23.64
CA GLN A 2 -13.54 37.06 23.15
C GLN A 2 -13.13 36.71 21.70
N PHE A 3 -13.12 37.68 20.78
CA PHE A 3 -12.72 37.47 19.39
C PHE A 3 -11.25 37.03 19.25
N VAL A 4 -10.35 37.68 19.98
CA VAL A 4 -8.91 37.38 20.00
C VAL A 4 -8.68 35.95 20.51
N CYS A 5 -9.29 35.57 21.64
CA CYS A 5 -9.17 34.22 22.18
C CYS A 5 -9.72 33.14 21.23
N ARG A 6 -10.87 33.39 20.58
CA ARG A 6 -11.45 32.47 19.59
C ARG A 6 -10.55 32.32 18.36
N SER A 7 -9.98 33.41 17.85
CA SER A 7 -9.06 33.37 16.70
C SER A 7 -7.79 32.56 17.01
N PHE A 8 -7.24 32.73 18.23
CA PHE A 8 -6.08 31.98 18.68
C PHE A 8 -6.40 30.48 18.83
N ALA A 9 -7.52 30.14 19.46
CA ALA A 9 -7.97 28.76 19.61
C ALA A 9 -8.15 28.07 18.25
N LYS A 10 -8.80 28.73 17.28
CA LYS A 10 -8.95 28.19 15.90
C LYS A 10 -7.62 27.93 15.21
N ARG A 11 -6.63 28.81 15.37
CA ARG A 11 -5.28 28.59 14.81
C ARG A 11 -4.58 27.40 15.46
N LEU A 12 -4.70 27.28 16.78
CA LEU A 12 -4.11 26.18 17.53
C LEU A 12 -4.73 24.83 17.13
N GLU A 13 -6.05 24.80 16.97
CA GLU A 13 -6.79 23.65 16.45
C GLU A 13 -6.37 23.29 15.02
N ARG A 14 -6.25 24.27 14.11
CA ARG A 14 -5.71 24.04 12.76
C ARG A 14 -4.31 23.43 12.81
N ARG A 15 -3.41 23.99 13.62
CA ARG A 15 -2.03 23.48 13.74
C ARG A 15 -2.02 22.03 14.23
N ARG A 16 -2.84 21.71 15.24
CA ARG A 16 -3.03 20.33 15.70
C ARG A 16 -3.50 19.43 14.56
N ASN A 17 -4.50 19.85 13.79
CA ASN A 17 -5.05 19.04 12.70
C ASN A 17 -4.01 18.79 11.59
N VAL A 18 -3.24 19.81 11.21
CA VAL A 18 -2.11 19.66 10.26
C VAL A 18 -1.09 18.64 10.78
N LEU A 19 -0.66 18.75 12.04
CA LEU A 19 0.31 17.83 12.63
C LEU A 19 -0.22 16.39 12.71
N MET A 20 -1.49 16.22 13.10
CA MET A 20 -2.11 14.89 13.19
C MET A 20 -2.22 14.22 11.82
N THR A 21 -2.62 14.97 10.78
CA THR A 21 -2.66 14.42 9.41
C THR A 21 -1.28 14.18 8.84
N ALA A 22 -0.29 15.05 9.11
CA ALA A 22 1.09 14.79 8.74
C ALA A 22 1.64 13.52 9.37
N LEU A 23 1.40 13.29 10.67
CA LEU A 23 1.79 12.06 11.34
C LEU A 23 1.10 10.83 10.71
N ARG A 24 -0.19 10.92 10.40
CA ARG A 24 -0.93 9.83 9.75
C ARG A 24 -0.36 9.52 8.36
N PHE A 25 -0.06 10.55 7.56
CA PHE A 25 0.56 10.39 6.25
C PHE A 25 1.89 9.64 6.33
N HIS A 26 2.79 10.03 7.25
CA HIS A 26 4.08 9.36 7.39
C HIS A 26 3.94 7.91 7.87
N ARG A 27 3.02 7.62 8.79
CA ARG A 27 2.73 6.22 9.18
C ARG A 27 2.23 5.36 8.03
N LEU A 28 1.37 5.92 7.17
CA LEU A 28 0.90 5.23 5.98
C LEU A 28 2.05 5.01 4.97
N LEU A 29 2.97 5.97 4.88
CA LEU A 29 4.15 5.85 4.03
C LEU A 29 5.07 4.73 4.54
N ASP A 30 5.37 4.70 5.84
CA ASP A 30 6.19 3.64 6.45
C ASP A 30 5.56 2.26 6.21
N GLN A 31 4.25 2.12 6.47
CA GLN A 31 3.49 0.89 6.21
C GLN A 31 3.53 0.48 4.73
N PHE A 32 3.42 1.45 3.82
CA PHE A 32 3.52 1.20 2.38
C PHE A 32 4.91 0.67 2.01
N GLU A 33 5.97 1.22 2.59
CA GLU A 33 7.35 0.76 2.35
C GLU A 33 7.60 -0.66 2.88
N GLU A 34 7.08 -0.99 4.07
CA GLU A 34 7.13 -2.36 4.62
C GLU A 34 6.40 -3.37 3.72
N LEU A 35 5.21 -3.01 3.23
CA LEU A 35 4.45 -3.86 2.31
C LEU A 35 5.17 -4.04 0.98
N LEU A 36 5.80 -2.99 0.45
CA LEU A 36 6.64 -3.09 -0.75
C LEU A 36 7.84 -4.01 -0.54
N ALA A 37 8.52 -3.90 0.61
CA ALA A 37 9.65 -4.76 0.93
C ALA A 37 9.23 -6.23 1.00
N THR A 38 8.11 -6.50 1.68
CA THR A 38 7.51 -7.83 1.77
C THR A 38 7.15 -8.38 0.38
N GLY A 39 6.51 -7.57 -0.47
CA GLY A 39 6.16 -7.96 -1.83
C GLY A 39 7.39 -8.26 -2.70
N ASN A 40 8.45 -7.46 -2.57
CA ASN A 40 9.70 -7.71 -3.30
C ASN A 40 10.37 -9.02 -2.87
N HIS A 41 10.35 -9.34 -1.58
CA HIS A 41 10.91 -10.60 -1.08
C HIS A 41 10.19 -11.82 -1.67
N VAL A 42 8.86 -11.78 -1.78
CA VAL A 42 8.06 -12.86 -2.40
C VAL A 42 8.43 -13.07 -3.88
N VAL A 43 8.80 -12.00 -4.60
CA VAL A 43 9.24 -12.09 -5.99
C VAL A 43 10.63 -12.72 -6.13
N GLU A 44 11.48 -12.63 -5.10
CA GLU A 44 12.83 -13.20 -5.11
C GLU A 44 12.84 -14.70 -4.83
N VAL A 45 11.76 -15.26 -4.30
CA VAL A 45 11.63 -16.71 -4.06
C VAL A 45 11.61 -17.46 -5.39
N ASP A 46 12.52 -18.43 -5.55
CA ASP A 46 12.50 -19.34 -6.70
C ASP A 46 11.32 -20.30 -6.57
N SER A 47 10.27 -20.04 -7.35
CA SER A 47 9.04 -20.83 -7.33
C SER A 47 9.21 -22.25 -7.86
N ARG A 48 10.33 -22.56 -8.52
CA ARG A 48 10.62 -23.91 -9.07
C ARG A 48 11.09 -24.89 -8.01
N SER A 49 11.59 -24.41 -6.88
CA SER A 49 12.08 -25.26 -5.80
C SER A 49 11.05 -25.50 -4.69
N LEU A 50 9.83 -24.96 -4.83
CA LEU A 50 8.78 -25.06 -3.82
C LEU A 50 7.94 -26.31 -4.04
N ASP A 51 7.61 -26.99 -2.94
CA ASP A 51 6.57 -28.01 -2.95
C ASP A 51 5.18 -27.35 -3.01
N TRP A 52 4.16 -28.11 -3.44
CA TRP A 52 2.79 -27.60 -3.57
C TRP A 52 2.26 -26.83 -2.35
N PRO A 53 2.35 -27.33 -1.09
CA PRO A 53 1.80 -26.62 0.05
C PRO A 53 2.54 -25.32 0.35
N GLU A 54 3.84 -25.27 0.07
CA GLU A 54 4.65 -24.05 0.22
C GLU A 54 4.25 -23.00 -0.85
N ALA A 55 4.06 -23.45 -2.09
CA ALA A 55 3.61 -22.60 -3.18
C ALA A 55 2.20 -22.04 -2.94
N GLU A 56 1.27 -22.84 -2.41
CA GLU A 56 -0.08 -22.39 -2.04
C GLU A 56 -0.05 -21.35 -0.91
N GLN A 57 0.73 -21.61 0.14
CA GLN A 57 0.90 -20.67 1.24
C GLN A 57 1.50 -19.34 0.76
N LEU A 58 2.54 -19.39 -0.07
CA LEU A 58 3.18 -18.21 -0.63
C LEU A 58 2.23 -17.43 -1.55
N LEU A 59 1.42 -18.13 -2.34
CA LEU A 59 0.39 -17.52 -3.19
C LEU A 59 -0.66 -16.77 -2.37
N MET A 60 -1.09 -17.34 -1.24
CA MET A 60 -2.03 -16.68 -0.32
C MET A 60 -1.42 -15.42 0.29
N GLN A 61 -0.17 -15.49 0.75
CA GLN A 61 0.57 -14.34 1.27
C GLN A 61 0.71 -13.23 0.22
N LEU A 62 1.05 -13.59 -1.02
CA LEU A 62 1.16 -12.67 -2.14
C LEU A 62 -0.16 -11.95 -2.39
N LYS A 63 -1.28 -12.69 -2.49
CA LYS A 63 -2.61 -12.12 -2.71
C LYS A 63 -3.00 -11.13 -1.61
N ASN A 64 -2.76 -11.49 -0.35
CA ASN A 64 -3.04 -10.63 0.79
C ASN A 64 -2.18 -9.36 0.78
N ASN A 65 -0.87 -9.48 0.54
CA ASN A 65 0.02 -8.34 0.43
C ASN A 65 -0.42 -7.38 -0.68
N GLN A 66 -0.77 -7.91 -1.86
CA GLN A 66 -1.18 -7.11 -3.02
C GLN A 66 -2.47 -6.31 -2.75
N GLN A 67 -3.43 -6.91 -2.02
CA GLN A 67 -4.64 -6.23 -1.56
C GLN A 67 -4.32 -5.12 -0.56
N MET A 68 -3.49 -5.41 0.45
CA MET A 68 -3.11 -4.45 1.48
C MET A 68 -2.32 -3.28 0.90
N LEU A 69 -1.36 -3.55 0.01
CA LEU A 69 -0.56 -2.52 -0.68
C LEU A 69 -1.46 -1.57 -1.47
N THR A 70 -2.47 -2.11 -2.15
CA THR A 70 -3.45 -1.29 -2.89
C THR A 70 -4.32 -0.45 -1.96
N HIS A 71 -4.72 -0.99 -0.81
CA HIS A 71 -5.51 -0.25 0.17
C HIS A 71 -4.70 0.90 0.81
N VAL A 72 -3.49 0.61 1.28
CA VAL A 72 -2.60 1.58 1.93
C VAL A 72 -2.21 2.70 0.97
N GLU A 73 -1.91 2.39 -0.29
CA GLU A 73 -1.59 3.42 -1.30
C GLU A 73 -2.74 4.40 -1.53
N ARG A 74 -3.99 3.92 -1.60
CA ARG A 74 -5.16 4.81 -1.72
C ARG A 74 -5.33 5.72 -0.50
N GLU A 75 -5.17 5.18 0.70
CA GLU A 75 -5.27 5.98 1.93
C GLU A 75 -4.11 6.97 2.07
N LEU A 76 -2.91 6.59 1.65
CA LEU A 76 -1.73 7.46 1.60
C LEU A 76 -1.96 8.66 0.68
N VAL A 77 -2.45 8.42 -0.54
CA VAL A 77 -2.83 9.47 -1.49
C VAL A 77 -3.86 10.40 -0.85
N ARG A 78 -4.93 9.84 -0.27
CA ARG A 78 -6.04 10.60 0.30
C ARG A 78 -5.60 11.50 1.47
N GLU A 79 -4.79 10.98 2.40
CA GLU A 79 -4.26 11.79 3.51
C GLU A 79 -3.23 12.82 3.03
N GLY A 80 -2.44 12.51 2.00
CA GLY A 80 -1.48 13.45 1.41
C GLY A 80 -2.15 14.62 0.68
N GLU A 81 -3.23 14.37 -0.06
CA GLU A 81 -4.07 15.40 -0.67
C GLU A 81 -4.72 16.28 0.40
N LYS A 82 -5.33 15.67 1.41
CA LYS A 82 -5.90 16.39 2.56
C LYS A 82 -4.87 17.26 3.28
N LEU A 83 -3.65 16.76 3.49
CA LEU A 83 -2.57 17.53 4.09
C LEU A 83 -2.20 18.74 3.23
N SER A 84 -2.07 18.53 1.92
CA SER A 84 -1.76 19.58 0.96
C SER A 84 -2.81 20.68 0.97
N ASP A 85 -4.10 20.33 1.00
CA ASP A 85 -5.21 21.27 1.08
C ASP A 85 -5.16 22.10 2.38
N MET A 86 -4.90 21.44 3.52
CA MET A 86 -4.78 22.14 4.80
C MET A 86 -3.60 23.13 4.82
N LEU A 87 -2.47 22.77 4.21
CA LEU A 87 -1.29 23.63 4.10
C LEU A 87 -1.54 24.83 3.17
N ALA A 88 -2.30 24.65 2.09
CA ALA A 88 -2.64 25.69 1.14
C ALA A 88 -3.65 26.72 1.68
N MET A 89 -4.43 26.38 2.72
CA MET A 89 -5.40 27.30 3.30
C MET A 89 -4.72 28.51 3.98
N PRO A 90 -5.15 29.75 3.66
CA PRO A 90 -4.60 30.95 4.27
C PRO A 90 -4.92 31.02 5.77
N VAL A 91 -4.00 31.59 6.55
CA VAL A 91 -4.12 31.73 8.01
C VAL A 91 -4.16 33.19 8.38
N LYS A 92 -5.09 33.57 9.26
CA LYS A 92 -5.21 34.95 9.76
C LYS A 92 -4.69 35.10 11.17
N ASP A 93 -4.07 36.24 11.47
CA ASP A 93 -3.68 36.66 12.81
C ASP A 93 -4.90 37.00 13.69
N ALA A 94 -4.68 37.41 14.95
CA ALA A 94 -5.77 37.72 15.86
C ALA A 94 -6.53 39.01 15.51
N LEU A 95 -5.97 39.81 14.60
CA LEU A 95 -6.53 41.05 14.08
C LEU A 95 -7.17 40.84 12.70
N GLY A 96 -7.20 39.60 12.18
CA GLY A 96 -7.78 39.26 10.89
C GLY A 96 -6.87 39.49 9.68
N ARG A 97 -5.59 39.81 9.89
CA ARG A 97 -4.59 40.02 8.83
C ARG A 97 -4.02 38.69 8.39
N ASP A 98 -3.78 38.52 7.09
CA ASP A 98 -3.21 37.27 6.58
C ASP A 98 -1.75 37.11 7.03
N LEU A 99 -1.43 35.94 7.56
CA LEU A 99 -0.08 35.49 7.84
C LEU A 99 0.52 34.99 6.52
N GLN A 100 1.65 35.57 6.12
CA GLN A 100 2.41 35.18 4.93
C GLN A 100 3.20 33.88 5.22
N LEU A 101 2.48 32.78 5.41
CA LEU A 101 3.06 31.45 5.54
C LEU A 101 3.14 30.82 4.15
N ASP A 102 4.35 30.50 3.70
CA ASP A 102 4.58 29.77 2.46
C ASP A 102 4.92 28.31 2.76
N TYR A 103 4.01 27.41 2.37
CA TYR A 103 4.18 25.95 2.46
C TYR A 103 4.32 25.29 1.07
N SER A 104 4.62 26.07 0.03
CA SER A 104 4.69 25.58 -1.35
C SER A 104 5.73 24.48 -1.52
N ALA A 105 6.87 24.58 -0.83
CA ALA A 105 7.93 23.58 -0.85
C ALA A 105 7.49 22.24 -0.26
N GLU A 106 6.80 22.26 0.90
CA GLU A 106 6.27 21.09 1.58
C GLU A 106 5.16 20.43 0.77
N ILE A 107 4.27 21.22 0.17
CA ILE A 107 3.22 20.71 -0.75
C ILE A 107 3.88 20.03 -1.96
N ALA A 108 4.92 20.63 -2.54
CA ALA A 108 5.66 20.03 -3.65
C ALA A 108 6.39 18.75 -3.24
N GLN A 109 6.90 18.67 -2.00
CA GLN A 109 7.49 17.45 -1.47
C GLN A 109 6.45 16.34 -1.29
N LEU A 110 5.28 16.63 -0.72
CA LEU A 110 4.20 15.66 -0.54
C LEU A 110 3.76 15.07 -1.87
N ARG A 111 3.55 15.92 -2.88
CA ARG A 111 3.18 15.47 -4.24
C ARG A 111 4.24 14.52 -4.82
N ARG A 112 5.52 14.88 -4.71
CA ARG A 112 6.63 14.02 -5.16
C ARG A 112 6.63 12.65 -4.46
N GLN A 113 6.39 12.62 -3.15
CA GLN A 113 6.32 11.36 -2.39
C GLN A 113 5.14 10.49 -2.84
N ILE A 114 3.97 11.09 -3.10
CA ILE A 114 2.78 10.38 -3.59
C ILE A 114 3.04 9.81 -4.99
N ASP A 115 3.60 10.61 -5.90
CA ASP A 115 3.89 10.18 -7.26
C ASP A 115 4.93 9.06 -7.30
N GLU A 116 5.98 9.15 -6.47
CA GLU A 116 6.97 8.08 -6.33
C GLU A 116 6.35 6.81 -5.74
N SER A 117 5.45 6.93 -4.77
CA SER A 117 4.73 5.79 -4.18
C SER A 117 3.87 5.08 -5.24
N ARG A 118 3.13 5.84 -6.07
CA ARG A 118 2.37 5.31 -7.21
C ARG A 118 3.24 4.56 -8.20
N ARG A 119 4.39 5.15 -8.57
CA ARG A 119 5.36 4.53 -9.48
C ARG A 119 5.90 3.22 -8.91
N ARG A 120 6.34 3.21 -7.66
CA ARG A 120 6.85 2.01 -6.96
C ARG A 120 5.78 0.93 -6.87
N ARG A 121 4.53 1.29 -6.55
CA ARG A 121 3.39 0.37 -6.53
C ARG A 121 3.13 -0.27 -7.89
N GLN A 122 3.20 0.52 -8.97
CA GLN A 122 3.02 0.00 -10.33
C GLN A 122 4.12 -1.01 -10.70
N VAL A 123 5.38 -0.67 -10.46
CA VAL A 123 6.52 -1.57 -10.75
C VAL A 123 6.43 -2.86 -9.94
N CYS A 124 6.19 -2.76 -8.62
CA CYS A 124 6.01 -3.91 -7.75
C CYS A 124 4.80 -4.76 -8.19
N GLY A 125 3.69 -4.11 -8.56
CA GLY A 125 2.49 -4.78 -9.03
C GLY A 125 2.71 -5.64 -10.27
N HIS A 126 3.49 -5.17 -11.26
CA HIS A 126 3.84 -5.97 -12.43
C HIS A 126 4.68 -7.20 -12.06
N ARG A 127 5.67 -7.04 -11.19
CA ARG A 127 6.52 -8.15 -10.71
C ARG A 127 5.71 -9.19 -9.95
N LEU A 128 4.85 -8.74 -9.03
CA LEU A 128 3.96 -9.61 -8.26
C LEU A 128 2.96 -10.36 -9.14
N ALA A 129 2.46 -9.73 -10.21
CA ALA A 129 1.53 -10.39 -11.13
C ALA A 129 2.19 -11.58 -11.85
N LEU A 130 3.45 -11.44 -12.26
CA LEU A 130 4.23 -12.54 -12.86
C LEU A 130 4.40 -13.69 -11.85
N GLN A 131 4.89 -13.39 -10.65
CA GLN A 131 5.12 -14.39 -9.61
C GLN A 131 3.83 -15.11 -9.20
N ARG A 132 2.72 -14.37 -9.11
CA ARG A 132 1.40 -14.95 -8.85
C ARG A 132 1.00 -15.97 -9.91
N LEU A 133 1.17 -15.63 -11.19
CA LEU A 133 0.86 -16.53 -12.31
C LEU A 133 1.71 -17.81 -12.23
N THR A 134 3.00 -17.69 -11.91
CA THR A 134 3.89 -18.84 -11.76
C THR A 134 3.48 -19.74 -10.60
N LEU A 135 3.15 -19.17 -9.44
CA LEU A 135 2.65 -19.95 -8.30
C LEU A 135 1.30 -20.62 -8.60
N GLU A 136 0.39 -19.94 -9.29
CA GLU A 136 -0.88 -20.53 -9.75
C GLU A 136 -0.62 -21.71 -10.69
N GLN A 137 0.36 -21.62 -11.60
CA GLN A 137 0.75 -22.74 -12.46
C GLN A 137 1.25 -23.95 -11.67
N VAL A 138 2.09 -23.75 -10.65
CA VAL A 138 2.56 -24.84 -9.77
C VAL A 138 1.38 -25.54 -9.11
N THR A 139 0.38 -24.78 -8.61
CA THR A 139 -0.82 -25.37 -8.02
C THR A 139 -1.65 -26.18 -9.00
N HIS A 140 -1.75 -25.73 -10.26
CA HIS A 140 -2.47 -26.47 -11.31
C HIS A 140 -1.75 -27.74 -11.73
N ILE A 141 -0.42 -27.71 -11.87
CA ILE A 141 0.37 -28.89 -12.22
C ILE A 141 0.18 -29.99 -11.17
N HIS A 142 0.23 -29.63 -9.89
CA HIS A 142 -0.01 -30.59 -8.81
C HIS A 142 -1.39 -31.24 -8.92
N ALA A 143 -2.45 -30.46 -9.16
CA ALA A 143 -3.80 -30.99 -9.34
C ALA A 143 -3.87 -31.99 -10.53
N TYR A 144 -3.22 -31.66 -11.66
CA TYR A 144 -3.16 -32.57 -12.80
C TYR A 144 -2.41 -33.87 -12.50
N GLU A 145 -1.34 -33.80 -11.72
CA GLU A 145 -0.61 -35.00 -11.29
C GLU A 145 -1.45 -35.88 -10.36
N GLU A 146 -2.24 -35.29 -9.46
CA GLU A 146 -3.17 -36.04 -8.62
C GLU A 146 -4.25 -36.74 -9.45
N ASP A 147 -4.84 -36.02 -10.40
CA ASP A 147 -5.88 -36.58 -11.28
C ASP A 147 -5.32 -37.73 -12.14
N ALA A 148 -4.10 -37.57 -12.67
CA ALA A 148 -3.42 -38.63 -13.41
C ALA A 148 -3.12 -39.86 -12.54
N ARG A 149 -2.71 -39.66 -11.27
CA ARG A 149 -2.51 -40.75 -10.30
C ARG A 149 -3.82 -41.51 -10.05
N ARG A 150 -4.93 -40.81 -9.77
CA ARG A 150 -6.24 -41.43 -9.57
C ARG A 150 -6.73 -42.20 -10.81
N ALA A 151 -6.57 -41.62 -11.99
CA ALA A 151 -6.96 -42.28 -13.25
C ALA A 151 -6.16 -43.57 -13.48
N ARG A 152 -4.87 -43.57 -13.15
CA ARG A 152 -4.04 -44.78 -13.21
C ARG A 152 -4.53 -45.85 -12.23
N ASP A 153 -4.86 -45.46 -11.00
CA ASP A 153 -5.33 -46.40 -9.98
C ASP A 153 -6.68 -47.03 -10.39
N TRP A 154 -7.61 -46.24 -10.94
CA TRP A 154 -8.85 -46.76 -11.54
C TRP A 154 -8.62 -47.72 -12.70
N LEU A 155 -7.65 -47.43 -13.58
CA LEU A 155 -7.29 -48.35 -14.66
C LEU A 155 -6.75 -49.67 -14.09
N GLN A 156 -5.94 -49.63 -13.03
CA GLN A 156 -5.44 -50.84 -12.39
C GLN A 156 -6.57 -51.68 -11.76
N GLU A 157 -7.56 -51.03 -11.15
CA GLU A 157 -8.76 -51.71 -10.61
C GLU A 157 -9.61 -52.38 -11.70
N LEU A 158 -9.66 -51.82 -12.92
CA LEU A 158 -10.41 -52.40 -14.03
C LEU A 158 -9.76 -53.65 -14.64
N TYR A 159 -8.44 -53.78 -14.52
CA TYR A 159 -7.67 -54.92 -15.04
C TYR A 159 -7.26 -55.94 -13.96
N ALA A 160 -7.73 -55.75 -12.72
CA ALA A 160 -7.57 -56.69 -11.60
C ALA A 160 -8.78 -57.64 -11.50
#